data_AF-A0A2E1K277-F1
#
_entry.id   AF-A0A2E1K277-F1
#
_cell.length_a   1.000
_cell.length_b   1.000
_cell.length_c   1.000
_cell.angle_alpha   90.00
_cell.angle_beta   90.00
_cell.angle_gamma   90.00
#
_symmetry.space_group_name_H-M   'P 1'
#
loop_
_entity.id
_entity.type
_entity.pdbx_description
1 polymer ?
#
loop_
_entity_poly.entity_id
_entity_poly.type
_entity_poly.pdbx_seq_one_letter_code
_entity_poly.pdbx_strand_id
1 'polypeptide(L)'
;MDVAITENSTLGIGFTGKISKKSGLRVAVEQTPYIDKDDGSTTTNKTGASIEYLTSAITTRSGLGVTYLRDNGETSGVDYSGSYVIRVQSFVDRFLTNNAYVGLGIGTVRQRQAPSDGSDITNKTVYGALTLRAGVRF
;
A
#
# COMPACT_ATOMS: atom_id res chain seq x y z
N MET A 1 -20.69 -10.15 10.24
CA MET A 1 -19.88 -10.71 9.15
C MET A 1 -18.53 -10.02 9.23
N ASP A 2 -17.54 -10.66 9.84
CA ASP A 2 -16.19 -10.11 9.99
C ASP A 2 -15.48 -10.19 8.65
N VAL A 3 -15.60 -9.12 7.87
CA VAL A 3 -14.82 -8.93 6.65
C VAL A 3 -13.37 -8.75 7.08
N ALA A 4 -12.53 -9.74 6.81
CA ALA A 4 -11.09 -9.55 6.84
C ALA A 4 -10.77 -8.45 5.83
N ILE A 5 -10.40 -7.26 6.31
CA ILE A 5 -10.15 -6.08 5.49
C ILE A 5 -8.84 -6.29 4.71
N THR A 6 -8.91 -7.01 3.59
CA THR A 6 -7.81 -7.22 2.64
C THR A 6 -7.45 -5.96 1.86
N GLU A 7 -8.25 -4.89 1.97
CA GLU A 7 -8.03 -3.59 1.33
C GLU A 7 -6.69 -2.92 1.70
N ASN A 8 -5.94 -3.47 2.66
CA ASN A 8 -4.67 -2.91 3.13
C ASN A 8 -3.43 -3.73 2.76
N SER A 9 -3.57 -4.83 2.04
CA SER A 9 -2.42 -5.61 1.55
C SER A 9 -2.02 -5.10 0.16
N THR A 10 -0.75 -4.70 -0.03
CA THR A 10 -0.22 -4.37 -1.35
C THR A 10 0.88 -5.35 -1.75
N LEU A 11 0.95 -5.63 -3.04
CA LEU A 11 2.08 -6.25 -3.70
C LEU A 11 2.68 -5.20 -4.64
N GLY A 12 3.99 -5.02 -4.57
CA GLY A 12 4.66 -4.02 -5.37
C GLY A 12 5.97 -4.53 -5.97
N ILE A 13 6.28 -4.03 -7.17
CA ILE A 13 7.57 -4.23 -7.83
C ILE A 13 8.22 -2.85 -7.97
N GLY A 14 9.48 -2.74 -7.58
CA GLY A 14 10.13 -1.45 -7.53
C GLY A 14 11.64 -1.50 -7.53
N PHE A 15 12.23 -0.30 -7.54
CA PHE A 15 13.65 -0.06 -7.60
C PHE A 15 14.11 0.70 -6.37
N THR A 16 15.32 0.42 -5.91
CA THR A 16 15.95 1.18 -4.82
C THR A 16 17.22 1.85 -5.33
N GLY A 17 17.25 3.19 -5.31
CA GLY A 17 18.43 4.01 -5.59
C GLY A 17 19.08 4.50 -4.30
N LYS A 18 20.42 4.61 -4.28
CA LYS A 18 21.14 5.26 -3.17
C LYS A 18 21.26 6.76 -3.46
N ILE A 19 20.95 7.59 -2.47
CA ILE A 19 21.20 9.05 -2.50
C ILE A 19 22.55 9.34 -1.83
N SER A 20 22.87 8.63 -0.75
CA SER A 20 24.15 8.75 -0.03
C SER A 20 24.60 7.40 0.53
N LYS A 21 25.74 7.38 1.26
CA LYS A 21 26.19 6.19 1.99
C LYS A 21 25.16 5.67 3.01
N LYS A 22 24.35 6.57 3.58
CA LYS A 22 23.40 6.25 4.66
C LYS A 22 21.94 6.37 4.24
N SER A 23 21.64 6.88 3.04
CA SER A 23 20.28 7.13 2.59
C SER A 23 20.02 6.70 1.15
N GLY A 24 18.75 6.40 0.87
CA GLY A 24 18.29 5.99 -0.45
C GLY A 24 16.81 6.30 -0.65
N LEU A 25 16.36 6.06 -1.87
CA LEU A 25 14.96 6.16 -2.26
C LEU A 25 14.51 4.81 -2.80
N ARG A 26 13.32 4.36 -2.44
CA ARG A 26 12.63 3.25 -3.09
C ARG A 26 11.40 3.80 -3.79
N VAL A 27 11.20 3.38 -5.03
CA VAL A 27 9.99 3.68 -5.79
C VAL A 27 9.44 2.35 -6.29
N ALA A 28 8.14 2.12 -6.10
CA ALA A 28 7.49 0.90 -6.57
C ALA A 28 6.14 1.22 -7.22
N VAL A 29 5.76 0.37 -8.18
CA VAL A 29 4.38 0.25 -8.63
C VAL A 29 3.70 -0.75 -7.70
N GLU A 30 2.54 -0.37 -7.17
CA GLU A 30 1.83 -1.10 -6.12
C GLU A 30 0.44 -1.51 -6.63
N GLN A 31 0.02 -2.71 -6.24
CA GLN A 31 -1.31 -3.24 -6.50
C GLN A 31 -1.86 -3.89 -5.24
N THR A 32 -3.11 -3.61 -4.90
CA THR A 32 -3.85 -4.37 -3.88
C THR A 32 -4.78 -5.34 -4.59
N PRO A 33 -4.49 -6.65 -4.56
CA PRO A 33 -5.46 -7.63 -5.00
C PRO A 33 -6.62 -7.67 -4.01
N TYR A 34 -7.85 -7.61 -4.51
CA TYR A 34 -9.02 -8.01 -3.76
C TYR A 34 -9.28 -9.49 -4.01
N ILE A 35 -9.53 -10.24 -2.93
CA ILE A 35 -10.07 -11.60 -3.00
C ILE A 35 -11.51 -11.48 -2.53
N ASP A 36 -12.44 -11.42 -3.49
CA ASP A 36 -13.87 -11.50 -3.17
C ASP A 36 -14.15 -12.87 -2.56
N LYS A 37 -14.86 -12.89 -1.43
CA LYS A 37 -15.26 -14.15 -0.79
C LYS A 37 -16.61 -14.64 -1.30
N ASP A 38 -17.43 -13.78 -1.90
CA ASP A 38 -18.84 -14.09 -2.11
C ASP A 38 -19.36 -13.99 -3.55
N ASP A 39 -18.69 -13.37 -4.53
CA ASP A 39 -19.15 -13.52 -5.92
C ASP A 39 -18.11 -13.21 -7.01
N GLY A 40 -18.08 -14.05 -8.05
CA GLY A 40 -17.07 -14.06 -9.10
C GLY A 40 -17.23 -13.02 -10.22
N SER A 41 -17.63 -11.77 -9.94
CA SER A 41 -17.81 -10.78 -11.03
C SER A 41 -17.35 -9.35 -10.77
N THR A 42 -17.28 -8.84 -9.53
CA THR A 42 -16.86 -7.45 -9.26
C THR A 42 -15.38 -7.36 -8.92
N THR A 43 -14.57 -6.95 -9.90
CA THR A 43 -13.10 -6.88 -9.77
C THR A 43 -12.68 -5.52 -9.23
N THR A 44 -12.59 -5.38 -7.91
CA THR A 44 -12.00 -4.17 -7.31
C THR A 44 -10.48 -4.30 -7.27
N ASN A 45 -9.79 -3.65 -8.21
CA ASN A 45 -8.34 -3.63 -8.26
C ASN A 45 -7.82 -2.22 -7.99
N LYS A 46 -7.09 -2.04 -6.87
CA LYS A 46 -6.45 -0.77 -6.55
C LYS A 46 -5.01 -0.79 -7.05
N THR A 47 -4.63 0.18 -7.86
CA THR A 47 -3.29 0.28 -8.46
C THR A 47 -2.71 1.67 -8.27
N GLY A 48 -1.40 1.76 -8.08
CA GLY A 48 -0.72 3.04 -8.03
C GLY A 48 0.76 2.89 -7.76
N ALA A 49 1.31 3.77 -6.93
CA ALA A 49 2.74 3.81 -6.67
C ALA A 49 3.07 4.16 -5.23
N SER A 50 4.23 3.73 -4.78
CA SER A 50 4.83 4.12 -3.51
C SER A 50 6.18 4.78 -3.73
N ILE A 51 6.49 5.73 -2.85
CA ILE A 51 7.80 6.35 -2.70
C ILE A 51 8.22 6.28 -1.24
N GLU A 52 9.43 5.79 -0.99
CA GLU A 52 9.97 5.61 0.34
C GLU A 52 11.35 6.24 0.45
N TYR A 53 11.53 7.09 1.44
CA TYR A 53 12.85 7.54 1.87
C TYR A 53 13.41 6.55 2.88
N LEU A 54 14.61 6.05 2.59
CA LEU A 54 15.30 5.03 3.36
C LEU A 54 16.52 5.62 4.06
N THR A 55 16.69 5.28 5.33
CA THR A 55 17.94 5.40 6.07
C THR A 55 18.47 3.99 6.36
N SER A 56 19.76 3.75 6.15
CA SER A 56 20.35 2.42 6.23
C SER A 56 21.35 2.33 7.38
N ALA A 57 21.08 1.43 8.31
CA ALA A 57 22.11 0.70 9.05
C ALA A 57 22.47 -0.58 8.27
N ILE A 58 23.50 -1.31 8.72
CA ILE A 58 24.04 -2.48 7.99
C ILE A 58 22.96 -3.56 7.77
N THR A 59 22.21 -3.91 8.82
CA THR A 59 21.20 -4.98 8.80
C THR A 59 19.76 -4.47 8.86
N THR A 60 19.57 -3.17 9.08
CA THR A 60 18.25 -2.57 9.29
C THR A 60 18.10 -1.34 8.39
N ARG A 61 16.96 -1.22 7.71
CA ARG A 61 16.58 -0.02 6.97
C ARG A 61 15.29 0.53 7.56
N SER A 62 15.30 1.79 7.95
CA SER A 62 14.10 2.47 8.44
C SER A 62 13.85 3.72 7.65
N GLY A 63 12.61 4.20 7.67
CA GLY A 63 12.24 5.29 6.79
C GLY A 63 10.81 5.74 6.89
N LEU A 64 10.46 6.60 5.94
CA LEU A 64 9.11 7.11 5.74
C LEU A 64 8.68 6.76 4.31
N GLY A 65 7.45 6.33 4.15
CA GLY A 65 6.86 5.96 2.87
C GLY A 65 5.51 6.63 2.68
N VAL A 66 5.24 6.99 1.43
CA VAL A 66 3.92 7.41 0.96
C VAL A 66 3.50 6.48 -0.17
N THR A 67 2.29 5.94 -0.07
CA THR A 67 1.67 5.13 -1.12
C THR A 67 0.37 5.80 -1.54
N TYR A 68 0.15 5.88 -2.85
CA TYR A 68 -1.11 6.30 -3.44
C TYR A 68 -1.62 5.15 -4.32
N LEU A 69 -2.85 4.72 -4.09
CA LEU A 69 -3.55 3.74 -4.91
C LEU A 69 -4.86 4.36 -5.39
N ARG A 70 -5.12 4.29 -6.69
CA ARG A 70 -6.43 4.59 -7.25
C ARG A 70 -7.29 3.33 -7.16
N ASP A 71 -8.54 3.50 -6.75
CA ASP A 71 -9.52 2.42 -6.81
C ASP A 71 -10.21 2.44 -8.18
N ASN A 72 -10.14 1.33 -8.89
CA ASN A 72 -10.78 1.14 -10.19
C ASN A 72 -11.90 0.08 -10.10
N GLY A 73 -12.38 -0.21 -8.89
CA GLY A 73 -13.50 -1.13 -8.72
C GLY A 73 -14.83 -0.53 -9.15
N GLU A 74 -15.81 -1.41 -9.15
CA GLU A 74 -17.22 -1.11 -9.36
C GLU A 74 -18.03 -1.84 -8.28
N THR A 75 -19.23 -1.35 -8.01
CA THR A 75 -20.20 -2.08 -7.17
C THR A 75 -21.57 -1.95 -7.78
N SER A 76 -22.23 -3.09 -7.98
CA SER A 76 -23.56 -3.15 -8.60
C SER A 76 -23.64 -2.45 -9.97
N GLY A 77 -22.55 -2.51 -10.76
CA GLY A 77 -22.44 -1.86 -12.08
C GLY A 77 -22.18 -0.35 -12.04
N VAL A 78 -21.84 0.21 -10.87
CA VAL A 78 -21.46 1.61 -10.72
C VAL A 78 -19.96 1.73 -10.47
N ASP A 79 -19.26 2.44 -11.35
CA ASP A 79 -17.83 2.69 -11.23
C ASP A 79 -17.51 3.59 -10.03
N TYR A 80 -16.41 3.29 -9.35
CA TYR A 80 -15.85 4.16 -8.31
C TYR A 80 -14.97 5.26 -8.90
N SER A 81 -15.59 6.30 -9.48
CA SER A 81 -14.87 7.42 -10.07
C SER A 81 -14.17 8.31 -9.03
N GLY A 82 -12.84 8.34 -9.04
CA GLY A 82 -12.03 9.18 -8.15
C GLY A 82 -11.86 8.62 -6.73
N SER A 83 -12.19 7.36 -6.52
CA SER A 83 -11.86 6.63 -5.29
C SER A 83 -10.36 6.37 -5.18
N TYR A 84 -9.82 6.45 -3.96
CA TYR A 84 -8.39 6.28 -3.71
C TYR A 84 -8.08 5.83 -2.29
N VAL A 85 -6.86 5.30 -2.11
CA VAL A 85 -6.22 5.02 -0.83
C VAL A 85 -4.87 5.73 -0.79
N ILE A 86 -4.65 6.52 0.27
CA ILE A 86 -3.35 7.11 0.57
C ILE A 86 -2.85 6.53 1.89
N ARG A 87 -1.63 6.02 1.89
CA ARG A 87 -0.94 5.57 3.11
C ARG A 87 0.30 6.42 3.33
N VAL A 88 0.46 6.89 4.56
CA VAL A 88 1.71 7.48 5.01
C VAL A 88 2.18 6.64 6.18
N GLN A 89 3.39 6.08 6.10
CA GLN A 89 3.90 5.17 7.13
C GLN A 89 5.35 5.46 7.46
N SER A 90 5.72 5.28 8.73
CA SER A 90 7.09 4.99 9.11
C SER A 90 7.30 3.48 9.11
N PHE A 91 8.52 3.03 8.84
CA PHE A 91 8.81 1.60 8.80
C PHE A 91 10.21 1.26 9.28
N VAL A 92 10.38 -0.02 9.62
CA VAL A 92 11.66 -0.67 9.92
C VAL A 92 11.70 -2.04 9.25
N ASP A 93 12.63 -2.23 8.33
CA ASP A 93 12.94 -3.48 7.64
C ASP A 93 14.21 -4.08 8.20
N ARG A 94 14.17 -5.36 8.58
CA ARG A 94 15.32 -6.17 8.96
C ARG A 94 15.68 -7.12 7.83
N PHE A 95 16.93 -7.08 7.40
CA PHE A 95 17.48 -7.97 6.38
C PHE A 95 17.83 -9.31 7.03
N LEU A 96 17.16 -10.38 6.60
CA LEU A 96 17.44 -11.76 7.03
C LEU A 96 18.61 -12.34 6.22
N THR A 97 18.71 -11.92 4.96
CA THR A 97 19.84 -12.18 4.06
C THR A 97 20.18 -10.90 3.31
N ASN A 98 21.20 -10.91 2.44
CA ASN A 98 21.51 -9.76 1.58
C ASN A 98 20.31 -9.33 0.70
N ASN A 99 19.40 -10.27 0.41
CA ASN A 99 18.35 -10.11 -0.58
C ASN A 99 16.94 -10.10 0.04
N ALA A 100 16.71 -10.81 1.14
CA ALA A 100 15.39 -10.92 1.76
C ALA A 100 15.26 -10.06 3.02
N TYR A 101 14.13 -9.40 3.18
CA TYR A 101 13.79 -8.63 4.37
C TYR A 101 12.36 -8.89 4.84
N VAL A 102 12.18 -8.67 6.15
CA VAL A 102 10.87 -8.58 6.79
C VAL A 102 10.85 -7.31 7.64
N GLY A 103 9.68 -6.70 7.82
CA GLY A 103 9.57 -5.43 8.49
C GLY A 103 8.18 -5.11 8.99
N LEU A 104 8.11 -4.03 9.76
CA LEU A 104 6.88 -3.48 10.27
C LEU A 104 6.80 -2.00 9.86
N GLY A 105 5.60 -1.57 9.50
CA GLY A 105 5.25 -0.17 9.32
C GLY A 105 4.13 0.24 10.26
N ILE A 106 4.14 1.49 10.68
CA ILE A 106 3.01 2.12 11.38
C ILE A 106 2.70 3.45 10.72
N GLY A 107 1.42 3.75 10.55
CA GLY A 107 1.06 4.93 9.80
C GLY A 107 -0.40 5.31 9.87
N THR A 108 -0.76 6.17 8.94
CA THR A 108 -2.13 6.59 8.68
C THR A 108 -2.54 6.12 7.30
N VAL A 109 -3.80 5.70 7.20
CA VAL A 109 -4.43 5.33 5.93
C VAL A 109 -5.66 6.22 5.76
N ARG A 110 -5.77 6.86 4.60
CA ARG A 110 -6.96 7.60 4.19
C ARG A 110 -7.55 6.94 2.96
N GLN A 111 -8.81 6.55 3.04
CA GLN A 111 -9.58 5.94 1.97
C GLN A 111 -10.74 6.87 1.61
N ARG A 112 -10.89 7.13 0.32
CA ARG A 112 -12.04 7.84 -0.25
C ARG A 112 -12.75 6.88 -1.20
N GLN A 113 -14.06 6.74 -1.02
CA GLN A 113 -14.96 6.07 -1.95
C GLN A 113 -15.94 7.11 -2.51
N ALA A 114 -15.91 7.27 -3.83
CA ALA A 114 -16.76 8.17 -4.59
C ALA A 114 -17.38 7.39 -5.76
N PRO A 115 -18.60 6.88 -5.59
CA PRO A 115 -19.35 6.24 -6.67
C PRO A 115 -19.71 7.26 -7.77
N SER A 116 -19.78 6.81 -9.02
CA SER A 116 -20.05 7.66 -10.19
C SER A 116 -21.52 8.04 -10.38
N ASP A 117 -22.43 7.36 -9.69
CA ASP A 117 -23.88 7.59 -9.71
C ASP A 117 -24.33 8.81 -8.89
N GLY A 118 -23.39 9.53 -8.26
CA GLY A 118 -23.66 10.69 -7.43
C GLY A 118 -24.11 10.35 -6.01
N SER A 119 -24.06 9.08 -5.61
CA SER A 119 -24.28 8.66 -4.23
C SER A 119 -23.18 9.15 -3.28
N ASP A 120 -23.42 8.98 -1.98
CA ASP A 120 -22.64 9.63 -0.93
C ASP A 120 -21.15 9.27 -0.98
N ILE A 121 -20.32 10.31 -1.03
CA ILE A 121 -18.86 10.17 -0.97
C ILE A 121 -18.47 9.82 0.47
N THR A 122 -17.94 8.62 0.66
CA THR A 122 -17.42 8.17 1.96
C THR A 122 -15.93 8.46 2.08
N ASN A 123 -15.52 9.03 3.21
CA ASN A 123 -14.12 9.22 3.56
C ASN A 123 -13.83 8.55 4.90
N LYS A 124 -12.84 7.67 4.93
CA LYS A 124 -12.41 6.98 6.14
C LYS A 124 -10.92 7.24 6.37
N THR A 125 -10.58 7.60 7.61
CA THR A 125 -9.19 7.73 8.04
C THR A 125 -8.94 6.76 9.18
N VAL A 126 -7.90 5.93 9.04
CA VAL A 126 -7.43 5.01 10.07
C VAL A 126 -6.08 5.50 10.57
N TYR A 127 -6.03 5.80 11.87
CA TYR A 127 -4.79 6.17 12.56
C TYR A 127 -4.17 4.93 13.22
N GLY A 128 -2.84 4.85 13.24
CA GLY A 128 -2.13 3.72 13.86
C GLY A 128 -2.24 2.42 13.08
N ALA A 129 -2.43 2.49 11.76
CA ALA A 129 -2.49 1.32 10.90
C ALA A 129 -1.14 0.59 10.92
N LEU A 130 -1.15 -0.67 11.35
CA LEU A 130 0.02 -1.55 11.32
C LEU A 130 0.12 -2.22 9.96
N THR A 131 1.34 -2.25 9.40
CA THR A 131 1.64 -2.89 8.12
C THR A 131 2.74 -3.93 8.31
N LEU A 132 2.47 -5.18 7.94
CA LEU A 132 3.51 -6.19 7.79
C LEU A 132 4.19 -6.02 6.43
N ARG A 133 5.53 -6.09 6.40
CA ARG A 133 6.32 -5.88 5.19
C ARG A 133 7.24 -7.07 4.96
N ALA A 134 7.34 -7.51 3.73
CA ALA A 134 8.32 -8.52 3.31
C ALA A 134 8.71 -8.26 1.86
N GLY A 135 9.93 -8.65 1.48
CA GLY A 135 10.37 -8.51 0.10
C GLY A 135 11.69 -9.23 -0.18
N VAL A 136 11.91 -9.49 -1.46
CA VAL A 136 13.14 -10.09 -1.99
C VAL A 136 13.73 -9.14 -3.03
N ARG A 137 15.05 -8.99 -3.01
CA ARG A 137 15.83 -8.26 -4.01
C ARG A 137 16.52 -9.25 -4.93
N PHE A 138 16.47 -8.95 -6.21
CA PHE A 138 17.14 -9.69 -7.28
C PHE A 138 18.33 -8.87 -7.78
#